data_AF-A0A6V8SF67-F1
#
_entry.id   AF-A0A6V8SF67-F1
#
_cell.length_a   1.000
_cell.length_b   1.000
_cell.length_c   1.000
_cell.angle_alpha   90.00
_cell.angle_beta   90.00
_cell.angle_gamma   90.00
#
_symmetry.space_group_name_H-M   'P 1'
#
loop_
_entity.id
_entity.type
_entity.pdbx_description
1 polymer ?
#
loop_
_entity_poly.entity_id
_entity_poly.type
_entity_poly.pdbx_seq_one_letter_code
_entity_poly.pdbx_strand_id
1 'polypeptide(L)'
;MFNWKPEFELGMEKIDNEHKKLFEIANKGYELLVNDFYVDKYDRIMEIIVELRDYAQFHFSAEEEYLASIGYKKLFTHKIEHDSFIQKVSNVNLNDVDSNQDKYVQDLLDFIVIWIKEHIMEKDREYVNAK
;
A
#
# COMPACT_ATOMS: atom_id res chain seq x y z
N MET A 1 -8.43 0.94 -12.56
CA MET A 1 -8.11 -0.40 -12.03
C MET A 1 -6.61 -0.59 -12.07
N PHE A 2 -6.03 -0.99 -10.93
CA PHE A 2 -4.60 -1.20 -10.72
C PHE A 2 -4.31 -2.69 -10.86
N ASN A 3 -3.64 -3.05 -11.95
CA ASN A 3 -3.37 -4.44 -12.26
C ASN A 3 -1.98 -4.85 -11.78
N TRP A 4 -1.88 -6.02 -11.14
CA TRP A 4 -0.61 -6.70 -10.94
C TRP A 4 0.05 -6.95 -12.29
N LYS A 5 1.36 -6.74 -12.37
CA LYS A 5 2.15 -6.92 -13.59
C LYS A 5 3.35 -7.83 -13.30
N PRO A 6 3.83 -8.59 -14.30
CA PRO A 6 5.04 -9.40 -14.15
C PRO A 6 6.26 -8.59 -13.70
N GLU A 7 6.32 -7.29 -14.03
CA GLU A 7 7.41 -6.42 -13.60
C GLU A 7 7.49 -6.23 -12.06
N PHE A 8 6.42 -6.48 -11.32
CA PHE A 8 6.40 -6.40 -9.86
C PHE A 8 6.83 -7.70 -9.17
N GLU A 9 7.01 -8.78 -9.93
CA GLU A 9 7.40 -10.06 -9.36
C GLU A 9 8.85 -10.01 -8.87
N LEU A 10 9.01 -10.45 -7.62
CA LEU A 10 10.29 -10.61 -6.94
C LEU A 10 10.77 -12.06 -6.97
N GLY A 11 9.90 -13.00 -7.37
CA GLY A 11 10.18 -14.43 -7.36
C GLY A 11 10.11 -15.02 -5.95
N MET A 12 9.44 -14.34 -5.02
CA MET A 12 9.23 -14.78 -3.65
C MET A 12 7.73 -14.89 -3.43
N GLU A 13 7.18 -16.08 -3.66
CA GLU A 13 5.73 -16.32 -3.72
C GLU A 13 4.95 -15.70 -2.56
N LYS A 14 5.47 -15.80 -1.32
CA LYS A 14 4.85 -15.19 -0.15
C LYS A 14 4.73 -13.66 -0.29
N ILE A 15 5.83 -12.98 -0.57
CA ILE A 15 5.88 -11.51 -0.71
C ILE A 15 5.09 -11.05 -1.93
N ASP A 16 5.21 -11.75 -3.06
CA ASP A 16 4.45 -11.44 -4.28
C ASP A 16 2.93 -11.54 -4.03
N ASN A 17 2.48 -12.50 -3.23
CA ASN A 17 1.07 -12.63 -2.85
C ASN A 17 0.62 -11.52 -1.88
N GLU A 18 1.47 -11.11 -0.95
CA GLU A 18 1.21 -9.97 -0.06
C GLU A 18 1.11 -8.66 -0.86
N HIS A 19 2.00 -8.42 -1.82
CA HIS A 19 1.91 -7.27 -2.71
C HIS A 19 0.62 -7.27 -3.53
N LYS A 20 0.25 -8.40 -4.15
CA LYS A 20 -1.02 -8.52 -4.90
C LYS A 20 -2.21 -8.10 -4.04
N LYS A 21 -2.22 -8.44 -2.76
CA LYS A 21 -3.30 -8.05 -1.85
C LYS A 21 -3.37 -6.54 -1.62
N LEU A 22 -2.25 -5.84 -1.58
CA LEU A 22 -2.25 -4.36 -1.55
C LEU A 22 -2.88 -3.77 -2.82
N PHE A 23 -2.59 -4.34 -3.99
CA PHE A 23 -3.25 -3.94 -5.26
C PHE A 23 -4.76 -4.23 -5.24
N GLU A 24 -5.20 -5.32 -4.62
CA GLU A 24 -6.64 -5.59 -4.42
C GLU A 24 -7.30 -4.51 -3.55
N ILE A 25 -6.64 -4.07 -2.47
CA ILE A 25 -7.16 -2.99 -1.62
C ILE A 25 -7.25 -1.68 -2.40
N ALA A 26 -6.22 -1.35 -3.21
CA ALA A 26 -6.28 -0.20 -4.11
C ALA A 26 -7.43 -0.32 -5.14
N ASN A 27 -7.72 -1.52 -5.63
CA ASN A 27 -8.84 -1.75 -6.53
C ASN A 27 -10.20 -1.53 -5.86
N LYS A 28 -10.37 -1.87 -4.58
CA LYS A 28 -11.59 -1.52 -3.83
C LYS A 28 -11.82 -0.01 -3.78
N GLY A 29 -10.75 0.77 -3.58
CA GLY A 29 -10.82 2.23 -3.66
C GLY A 29 -11.18 2.73 -5.05
N TYR A 30 -10.63 2.13 -6.11
CA TYR A 30 -11.01 2.46 -7.48
C TYR A 30 -12.48 2.14 -7.77
N GLU A 31 -12.97 0.98 -7.33
CA GLU A 31 -14.37 0.58 -7.47
C GLU A 31 -15.30 1.53 -6.71
N LEU A 32 -14.92 1.96 -5.51
CA LEU A 32 -15.67 2.98 -4.75
C LEU A 32 -15.71 4.32 -5.49
N LEU A 33 -14.58 4.75 -6.07
CA LEU A 33 -14.46 6.00 -6.80
C LEU A 33 -15.41 6.04 -8.00
N VAL A 34 -15.40 5.00 -8.83
CA VAL A 34 -16.19 4.96 -10.09
C VAL A 34 -17.64 4.51 -9.89
N ASN A 35 -18.07 4.27 -8.65
CA ASN A 35 -19.44 3.87 -8.36
C ASN A 35 -20.32 5.10 -8.07
N ASP A 36 -21.06 5.51 -9.09
CA ASP A 36 -21.98 6.65 -9.06
C ASP A 36 -23.25 6.41 -8.22
N PHE A 37 -23.50 5.17 -7.75
CA PHE A 37 -24.66 4.87 -6.90
C PHE A 37 -24.44 5.22 -5.43
N TYR A 38 -23.19 5.42 -5.00
CA TYR A 38 -22.90 5.85 -3.64
C TYR A 38 -22.89 7.37 -3.56
N VAL A 39 -23.96 7.91 -2.98
CA VAL A 39 -24.10 9.36 -2.70
C VAL A 39 -23.19 9.79 -1.54
N ASP A 40 -23.02 8.90 -0.56
CA ASP A 40 -22.09 9.06 0.56
C ASP A 40 -21.17 7.83 0.65
N LYS A 41 -19.88 8.09 0.54
CA LYS A 41 -18.78 7.13 0.51
C LYS A 41 -17.96 7.15 1.80
N TYR A 42 -18.26 8.03 2.77
CA TYR A 42 -17.42 8.26 3.96
C TYR A 42 -17.02 6.97 4.68
N ASP A 43 -18.01 6.17 5.10
CA ASP A 43 -17.75 4.94 5.86
C ASP A 43 -16.87 3.96 5.06
N ARG A 44 -17.12 3.86 3.74
CA ARG A 44 -16.35 2.98 2.84
C ARG A 44 -14.92 3.48 2.65
N ILE A 45 -14.72 4.79 2.60
CA ILE A 45 -13.38 5.41 2.58
C ILE A 45 -12.63 5.03 3.85
N MET A 46 -13.26 5.19 5.01
CA MET A 46 -12.65 4.86 6.30
C MET A 46 -12.33 3.37 6.42
N GLU A 47 -13.22 2.48 5.96
CA GLU A 47 -12.98 1.03 5.89
C GLU A 47 -11.75 0.70 5.03
N ILE A 48 -11.62 1.30 3.85
CA ILE A 48 -10.47 1.08 2.96
C ILE A 48 -9.17 1.58 3.57
N ILE A 49 -9.19 2.75 4.23
CA ILE A 49 -8.00 3.28 4.91
C ILE A 49 -7.55 2.34 6.03
N VAL A 50 -8.49 1.86 6.84
CA VAL A 50 -8.20 0.91 7.93
C VAL A 50 -7.66 -0.40 7.37
N GLU A 51 -8.32 -0.96 6.36
CA GLU A 51 -7.86 -2.20 5.70
C GLU A 51 -6.46 -2.04 5.13
N LEU A 52 -6.19 -0.93 4.42
CA LEU A 52 -4.87 -0.64 3.86
C LEU A 52 -3.80 -0.54 4.94
N ARG A 53 -4.05 0.26 5.99
CA ARG A 53 -3.10 0.46 7.07
C ARG A 53 -2.76 -0.85 7.75
N ASP A 54 -3.77 -1.62 8.13
CA ASP A 54 -3.59 -2.85 8.90
C ASP A 54 -2.90 -3.91 8.05
N TYR A 55 -3.24 -4.01 6.76
CA TYR A 55 -2.60 -4.95 5.85
C TYR A 55 -1.16 -4.55 5.50
N ALA A 56 -0.89 -3.26 5.27
CA ALA A 56 0.46 -2.76 5.04
C ALA A 56 1.34 -3.00 6.28
N GLN A 57 0.83 -2.77 7.49
CA GLN A 57 1.57 -3.07 8.72
C GLN A 57 1.90 -4.56 8.83
N PHE A 58 0.95 -5.45 8.51
CA PHE A 58 1.18 -6.89 8.48
C PHE A 58 2.28 -7.27 7.50
N HIS A 59 2.19 -6.80 6.26
CA HIS A 59 3.15 -7.08 5.20
C HIS A 59 4.56 -6.56 5.55
N PHE A 60 4.67 -5.29 5.92
CA PHE A 60 5.96 -4.67 6.30
C PHE A 60 6.60 -5.36 7.50
N SER A 61 5.81 -5.79 8.50
CA SER A 61 6.36 -6.52 9.64
C SER A 61 6.93 -7.88 9.22
N ALA A 62 6.21 -8.61 8.36
CA ALA A 62 6.66 -9.90 7.83
C ALA A 62 7.92 -9.76 6.95
N GLU A 63 8.00 -8.71 6.15
CA GLU A 63 9.16 -8.37 5.34
C GLU A 63 10.37 -7.99 6.21
N GLU A 64 10.19 -7.10 7.19
CA GLU A 64 11.25 -6.68 8.11
C GLU A 64 11.82 -7.84 8.93
N GLU A 65 10.96 -8.76 9.40
CA GLU A 65 11.39 -9.99 10.06
C GLU A 65 12.27 -10.83 9.15
N TYR A 66 11.87 -10.95 7.89
CA TYR A 66 12.63 -11.68 6.88
C TYR A 66 13.96 -10.98 6.55
N LEU A 67 13.98 -9.66 6.37
CA LEU A 67 15.18 -8.87 6.14
C LEU A 67 16.18 -8.96 7.32
N ALA A 68 15.66 -8.97 8.55
CA ALA A 68 16.46 -9.22 9.75
C ALA A 68 17.06 -10.64 9.73
N SER A 69 16.28 -11.65 9.34
CA SER A 69 16.73 -13.05 9.29
C SER A 69 17.90 -13.29 8.32
N ILE A 70 17.97 -12.51 7.24
CA ILE A 70 19.07 -12.59 6.26
C ILE A 70 20.20 -11.57 6.52
N GLY A 71 20.10 -10.78 7.60
CA GLY A 71 21.10 -9.77 7.94
C GLY A 71 21.21 -8.64 6.92
N TYR A 72 20.10 -8.24 6.29
CA TYR A 72 20.09 -7.21 5.26
C TYR A 72 20.57 -5.86 5.79
N LYS A 73 21.66 -5.33 5.21
CA LYS A 73 22.39 -4.16 5.73
C LYS A 73 21.57 -2.86 5.74
N LYS A 74 20.55 -2.75 4.88
CA LYS A 74 19.70 -1.56 4.76
C LYS A 74 18.35 -1.69 5.45
N LEU A 75 18.18 -2.68 6.33
CA LEU A 75 16.93 -2.88 7.09
C LEU A 75 16.43 -1.59 7.76
N PHE A 76 17.31 -0.84 8.42
CA PHE A 76 16.91 0.38 9.12
C PHE A 76 16.32 1.44 8.18
N THR A 77 16.96 1.68 7.04
CA THR A 77 16.44 2.66 6.06
C THR A 77 15.17 2.17 5.38
N HIS A 78 15.06 0.87 5.12
CA HIS A 78 13.87 0.27 4.54
C HIS A 78 12.65 0.40 5.49
N LYS A 79 12.85 0.12 6.78
CA LYS A 79 11.84 0.32 7.83
C LYS A 79 11.36 1.77 7.94
N ILE A 80 12.24 2.77 7.75
CA ILE A 80 11.84 4.19 7.77
C ILE A 80 10.83 4.49 6.65
N GLU A 81 11.01 3.89 5.47
CA GLU A 81 10.09 4.06 4.35
C GLU A 81 8.71 3.44 4.66
N HIS A 82 8.69 2.26 5.29
CA HIS A 82 7.48 1.62 5.80
C HIS A 82 6.75 2.46 6.85
N ASP A 83 7.49 2.91 7.88
CA ASP A 83 6.92 3.72 8.97
C ASP A 83 6.32 5.03 8.41
N SER A 84 6.98 5.65 7.42
CA SER A 84 6.49 6.84 6.72
C SER A 84 5.19 6.58 5.95
N PHE A 85 5.10 5.44 5.26
CA PHE A 85 3.87 5.03 4.58
C PHE A 85 2.71 4.86 5.57
N ILE A 86 2.93 4.09 6.65
CA ILE A 86 1.92 3.85 7.68
C ILE A 86 1.48 5.17 8.33
N GLN A 87 2.42 6.06 8.64
CA GLN A 87 2.10 7.37 9.20
C GLN A 87 1.23 8.18 8.24
N LYS A 88 1.54 8.19 6.94
CA LYS A 88 0.77 8.95 5.95
C LYS A 88 -0.64 8.41 5.77
N VAL A 89 -0.81 7.08 5.72
CA VAL A 89 -2.14 6.44 5.66
C VAL A 89 -2.94 6.67 6.95
N SER A 90 -2.27 6.72 8.10
CA SER A 90 -2.93 6.93 9.41
C SER A 90 -3.32 8.39 9.65
N ASN A 91 -2.65 9.35 9.01
CA ASN A 91 -2.91 10.78 9.16
C ASN A 91 -4.08 11.25 8.27
N VAL A 92 -5.25 10.66 8.49
CA VAL A 92 -6.48 11.01 7.79
C VAL A 92 -6.98 12.38 8.24
N ASN A 93 -7.12 13.32 7.30
CA ASN A 93 -7.84 14.55 7.56
C ASN A 93 -9.34 14.34 7.29
N LEU A 94 -10.13 14.18 8.36
CA LEU A 94 -11.57 13.91 8.26
C LEU A 94 -12.34 15.01 7.54
N ASN A 95 -11.88 16.27 7.61
CA ASN A 95 -12.50 17.38 6.88
C ASN A 95 -12.31 17.24 5.36
N ASP A 96 -11.14 16.75 4.93
CA ASP A 96 -10.86 16.55 3.51
C ASP A 96 -11.71 15.41 2.96
N VAL A 97 -11.89 14.33 3.74
CA VAL A 97 -12.79 13.20 3.40
C VAL A 97 -14.22 13.71 3.23
N ASP A 98 -14.73 14.51 4.18
CA ASP A 98 -16.12 14.98 4.16
C ASP A 98 -16.40 15.99 3.04
N SER A 99 -15.43 16.86 2.72
CA SER A 99 -15.61 17.95 1.77
C SER A 99 -15.75 17.51 0.31
N ASN A 100 -14.97 16.51 -0.12
CA ASN A 100 -14.99 15.99 -1.48
C ASN A 100 -14.44 14.55 -1.50
N GLN A 101 -15.36 13.61 -1.28
CA GLN A 101 -15.06 12.19 -1.13
C GLN A 101 -14.38 11.59 -2.36
N ASP A 102 -14.85 11.91 -3.57
CA ASP A 102 -14.26 11.38 -4.81
C ASP A 102 -12.84 11.89 -5.02
N LYS A 103 -12.62 13.20 -4.79
CA LYS A 103 -11.27 13.76 -4.84
C LYS A 103 -10.36 13.11 -3.81
N TYR A 104 -10.85 12.92 -2.58
CA TYR A 104 -10.08 12.28 -1.53
C TYR A 104 -9.67 10.85 -1.91
N VAL A 105 -10.60 10.04 -2.43
CA VAL A 105 -10.31 8.69 -2.89
C VAL A 105 -9.31 8.70 -4.04
N GLN A 106 -9.47 9.59 -5.03
CA GLN A 106 -8.51 9.73 -6.13
C GLN A 106 -7.09 10.06 -5.61
N ASP A 107 -6.95 11.06 -4.74
CA ASP A 107 -5.67 11.48 -4.18
C ASP A 107 -5.03 10.36 -3.33
N LEU A 108 -5.84 9.59 -2.59
CA LEU A 108 -5.41 8.41 -1.83
C LEU A 108 -4.90 7.30 -2.76
N LEU A 109 -5.64 6.98 -3.82
CA LEU A 109 -5.26 5.95 -4.80
C LEU A 109 -3.96 6.29 -5.52
N ASP A 110 -3.80 7.55 -5.95
CA ASP A 110 -2.59 8.02 -6.60
C ASP A 110 -1.38 7.86 -5.69
N PHE A 111 -1.52 8.23 -4.41
CA PHE A 111 -0.46 8.03 -3.42
C PHE A 111 -0.09 6.54 -3.26
N ILE A 112 -1.07 5.67 -3.03
CA ILE A 112 -0.85 4.23 -2.77
C ILE A 112 -0.14 3.58 -3.95
N VAL A 113 -0.64 3.82 -5.16
CA VAL A 113 -0.19 3.11 -6.35
C VAL A 113 1.20 3.56 -6.77
N ILE A 114 1.49 4.85 -6.66
CA ILE A 114 2.84 5.38 -6.91
C ILE A 114 3.80 4.79 -5.88
N TRP A 115 3.48 4.92 -4.59
CA TRP A 115 4.38 4.47 -3.52
C TRP A 115 4.67 2.97 -3.60
N ILE A 116 3.65 2.12 -3.69
CA ILE A 116 3.83 0.66 -3.74
C ILE A 116 4.64 0.26 -4.97
N LYS A 117 4.34 0.85 -6.13
CA LYS A 117 5.07 0.53 -7.36
C LYS A 117 6.55 0.88 -7.23
N GLU A 118 6.85 2.09 -6.76
CA GLU A 118 8.24 2.55 -6.60
C GLU A 118 8.98 1.72 -5.55
N HIS A 119 8.34 1.44 -4.41
CA HIS A 119 8.89 0.64 -3.32
C HIS A 119 9.24 -0.78 -3.78
N ILE A 120 8.32 -1.49 -4.43
CA ILE A 120 8.57 -2.83 -4.97
C ILE A 120 9.74 -2.83 -5.96
N MET A 121 9.74 -1.87 -6.88
CA MET A 121 10.69 -1.86 -7.99
C MET A 121 12.10 -1.43 -7.58
N GLU A 122 12.22 -0.56 -6.58
CA GLU A 122 13.49 0.04 -6.17
C GLU A 122 14.03 -0.53 -4.86
N LYS A 123 13.17 -0.79 -3.88
CA LYS A 123 13.56 -1.21 -2.53
C LYS A 123 13.47 -2.71 -2.39
N ASP A 124 12.34 -3.30 -2.75
CA ASP A 124 12.12 -4.71 -2.45
C ASP A 124 12.96 -5.61 -3.36
N ARG A 125 13.05 -5.20 -4.62
CA ARG A 125 13.95 -5.81 -5.60
C ARG A 125 15.43 -5.73 -5.16
N GLU A 126 15.82 -4.74 -4.36
CA GLU A 126 17.20 -4.58 -3.93
C GLU A 126 17.65 -5.73 -3.03
N TYR A 127 16.83 -6.12 -2.04
CA TYR A 127 17.20 -7.18 -1.12
C TYR A 127 17.08 -8.58 -1.72
N VAL A 128 16.25 -8.75 -2.77
CA VAL A 128 16.22 -9.99 -3.57
C VAL A 128 17.58 -10.22 -4.22
N ASN A 129 18.16 -9.17 -4.79
CA ASN A 129 19.47 -9.21 -5.45
C ASN A 129 20.65 -9.22 -4.47
N ALA A 130 20.40 -8.96 -3.18
CA ALA A 130 21.42 -8.97 -2.13
C ALA A 130 21.63 -10.35 -1.49
N LYS A 131 20.80 -11.35 -1.86
CA LYS A 131 21.05 -12.78 -1.59
C LYS A 131 22.21 -13.31 -2.42
#